data_AF-A0A8I1N169-F1
#
_entry.id   AF-A0A8I1N169-F1
#
_cell.length_a   1.000
_cell.length_b   1.000
_cell.length_c   1.000
_cell.angle_alpha   90.00
_cell.angle_beta   90.00
_cell.angle_gamma   90.00
#
_symmetry.space_group_name_H-M   'P 1'
#
loop_
_entity.id
_entity.type
_entity.pdbx_description
1 polymer ?
#
loop_
_entity_poly.entity_id
_entity_poly.type
_entity_poly.pdbx_seq_one_letter_code
_entity_poly.pdbx_strand_id
1 'polypeptide(L)'
;MKKLVHTLALAGLVGVPAFAMADEPASPHTLSANVGLVSNYVFRGISQTGGEAAIQGGFDYAHSSGFYLGTWGSNVGWLTEFQGYDSGSMELDLYGGYRHHIGPVSYDVGAIRYMYPGSKNNTNPANTTLPGAWTSEAYLAAGWKWFTARYSYALSDSVFGVGPNANGSYYVDLSGSLPVGETGLTLGAHWGTFHFRNVSAANYDDWKISAAYDMGKLGKLGDGVTLGVAYTDTNADKGFWTQGNGEYLGKGTTTVSISRAF
;
A
#
# COMPACT_ATOMS: atom_id res chain seq x y z
N MET A 1 -28.49 16.90 7.22
CA MET A 1 -27.47 16.82 6.14
C MET A 1 -26.59 15.63 6.46
N LYS A 2 -26.74 14.51 5.72
CA LYS A 2 -25.96 13.29 5.97
C LYS A 2 -24.51 13.57 5.59
N LYS A 3 -23.60 13.65 6.57
CA LYS A 3 -22.17 13.69 6.29
C LYS A 3 -21.74 12.27 5.94
N LEU A 4 -21.86 11.91 4.66
CA LEU A 4 -21.28 10.68 4.12
C LEU A 4 -19.76 10.88 4.07
N VAL A 5 -19.09 10.65 5.20
CA VAL A 5 -17.64 10.69 5.24
C VAL A 5 -17.13 9.32 4.84
N HIS A 6 -16.92 9.14 3.54
CA HIS A 6 -16.33 7.93 3.00
C HIS A 6 -14.89 7.84 3.50
N THR A 7 -14.64 6.90 4.41
CA THR A 7 -13.30 6.54 4.89
C THR A 7 -12.63 5.73 3.78
N LEU A 8 -12.07 6.41 2.76
CA LEU A 8 -11.36 5.73 1.66
C LEU A 8 -10.02 5.21 2.17
N ALA A 9 -9.88 3.89 2.28
CA ALA A 9 -8.59 3.23 2.16
C ALA A 9 -8.19 3.29 0.68
N LEU A 10 -7.45 4.34 0.27
CA LEU A 10 -6.76 4.35 -1.02
C LEU A 10 -5.57 3.39 -0.90
N ALA A 11 -5.81 2.13 -1.22
CA ALA A 11 -4.73 1.17 -1.41
C ALA A 11 -3.83 1.66 -2.57
N GLY A 12 -2.52 1.68 -2.32
CA GLY A 12 -1.51 2.22 -3.24
C GLY A 12 -0.90 3.56 -2.83
N LEU A 13 -1.44 4.24 -1.82
CA LEU A 13 -0.74 5.33 -1.12
C LEU A 13 -0.70 4.95 0.35
N VAL A 14 0.43 5.13 1.02
CA VAL A 14 0.57 4.98 2.48
C VAL A 14 -0.23 6.05 3.25
N GLY A 15 -1.42 6.41 2.79
CA GLY A 15 -2.41 7.17 3.53
C GLY A 15 -3.29 6.18 4.25
N VAL A 16 -3.07 6.00 5.56
CA VAL A 16 -4.14 5.58 6.45
C VAL A 16 -5.36 6.46 6.13
N PRO A 17 -6.56 5.88 5.94
CA PRO A 17 -7.73 6.68 5.61
C PRO A 17 -7.86 7.83 6.61
N ALA A 18 -8.10 9.04 6.12
CA ALA A 18 -8.36 10.19 6.96
C ALA A 18 -9.47 9.80 7.96
N PHE A 19 -9.20 9.99 9.25
CA PHE A 19 -10.11 9.67 10.34
C PHE A 19 -11.34 10.56 10.26
N ALA A 20 -12.29 10.07 9.50
CA ALA A 20 -13.62 10.60 9.38
C ALA A 20 -14.43 10.19 10.62
N MET A 21 -14.84 11.17 11.42
CA MET A 21 -15.90 10.98 12.41
C MET A 21 -17.20 10.70 11.64
N ALA A 22 -17.51 9.42 11.41
CA ALA A 22 -18.81 9.00 10.90
C ALA A 22 -19.84 9.00 12.04
N ASP A 23 -21.06 9.43 11.74
CA ASP A 23 -22.23 9.26 12.63
C ASP A 23 -22.38 7.78 13.03
N GLU A 24 -22.94 7.53 14.22
CA GLU A 24 -23.11 6.19 14.80
C GLU A 24 -23.72 5.22 13.76
N PRO A 25 -22.97 4.17 13.35
CA PRO A 25 -23.43 3.30 12.28
C PRO A 25 -24.69 2.56 12.75
N ALA A 26 -25.66 2.38 11.85
CA ALA A 26 -26.93 1.68 12.14
C ALA A 26 -26.73 0.21 12.58
N SER A 27 -25.51 -0.30 12.44
CA SER A 27 -25.05 -1.63 12.84
C SER A 27 -23.65 -1.49 13.43
N PRO A 28 -23.27 -2.30 14.44
CA PRO A 28 -21.89 -2.38 14.89
C PRO A 28 -20.96 -2.96 13.82
N HIS A 29 -21.50 -3.50 12.71
CA HIS A 29 -20.76 -4.07 11.59
C HIS A 29 -20.83 -3.15 10.37
N THR A 30 -19.67 -2.88 9.76
CA THR A 30 -19.55 -2.16 8.49
C THR A 30 -18.82 -3.03 7.48
N LEU A 31 -19.33 -3.09 6.26
CA LEU A 31 -18.66 -3.66 5.10
C LEU A 31 -18.43 -2.55 4.09
N SER A 32 -17.24 -2.51 3.50
CA SER A 32 -16.90 -1.58 2.43
C SER A 32 -16.10 -2.28 1.34
N ALA A 33 -16.14 -1.72 0.14
CA ALA A 33 -15.35 -2.21 -0.99
C ALA A 33 -14.75 -1.05 -1.78
N ASN A 34 -13.69 -1.33 -2.52
CA ASN A 34 -13.10 -0.37 -3.45
C ASN A 34 -12.53 -1.04 -4.70
N VAL A 35 -12.46 -0.26 -5.77
CA VAL A 35 -11.77 -0.63 -7.02
C VAL A 35 -11.11 0.60 -7.61
N GLY A 36 -9.95 0.43 -8.23
CA GLY A 36 -9.23 1.51 -8.89
C GLY A 36 -8.34 1.04 -10.03
N LEU A 37 -8.01 1.98 -10.89
CA LEU A 37 -7.01 1.85 -11.94
C LEU A 37 -5.91 2.87 -11.68
N VAL A 38 -4.66 2.43 -11.77
CA VAL A 38 -3.49 3.28 -11.67
C VAL A 38 -2.57 3.03 -12.86
N SER A 39 -1.95 4.08 -13.39
CA SER A 39 -1.00 3.97 -14.50
C SER A 39 0.27 3.16 -14.18
N ASN A 40 0.64 3.05 -12.90
CA ASN A 40 1.76 2.25 -12.39
C ASN A 40 1.54 2.00 -10.90
N TYR A 41 1.55 0.73 -10.46
CA TYR A 41 1.48 0.40 -9.04
C TYR A 41 2.86 0.57 -8.41
N VAL A 42 3.01 1.60 -7.57
CA VAL A 42 4.26 1.85 -6.81
C VAL A 42 4.01 1.56 -5.33
N PHE A 43 4.79 0.64 -4.77
CA PHE A 43 4.76 0.26 -3.36
C PHE A 43 6.08 0.63 -2.69
N ARG A 44 6.03 1.50 -1.67
CA ARG A 44 7.21 1.99 -0.93
C ARG A 44 8.34 2.42 -1.88
N GLY A 45 8.03 3.29 -2.84
CA GLY A 45 9.02 3.77 -3.82
C GLY A 45 9.39 2.81 -4.97
N ILE A 46 8.98 1.54 -4.93
CA ILE A 46 9.34 0.54 -5.94
C ILE A 46 8.13 0.15 -6.80
N SER A 47 8.26 0.26 -8.12
CA SER A 47 7.21 -0.18 -9.05
C SER A 47 7.01 -1.69 -8.98
N GLN A 48 5.76 -2.11 -8.86
CA GLN A 48 5.33 -3.50 -8.81
C GLN A 48 4.92 -4.01 -10.20
N THR A 49 4.66 -3.11 -11.15
CA THR A 49 4.19 -3.41 -12.51
C THR A 49 5.16 -2.95 -13.61
N GLY A 50 6.38 -2.52 -13.28
CA GLY A 50 7.35 -2.08 -14.31
C GLY A 50 6.84 -0.91 -15.16
N GLY A 51 6.13 0.04 -14.54
CA GLY A 51 5.54 1.15 -15.28
C GLY A 51 4.23 0.84 -16.01
N GLU A 52 3.73 -0.40 -15.97
CA GLU A 52 2.45 -0.77 -16.58
C GLU A 52 1.25 -0.50 -15.66
N ALA A 53 0.06 -0.41 -16.25
CA ALA A 53 -1.16 -0.14 -15.52
C ALA A 53 -1.56 -1.28 -14.57
N ALA A 54 -2.16 -0.93 -13.45
CA ALA A 54 -2.69 -1.87 -12.47
C ALA A 54 -4.17 -1.63 -12.19
N ILE A 55 -4.92 -2.73 -12.10
CA ILE A 55 -6.23 -2.77 -11.46
C ILE A 55 -6.06 -3.23 -10.03
N GLN A 56 -6.71 -2.50 -9.12
CA GLN A 56 -6.54 -2.65 -7.69
C GLN A 56 -7.90 -2.64 -7.01
N GLY A 57 -8.07 -3.40 -5.95
CA GLY A 57 -9.33 -3.39 -5.21
C GLY A 57 -9.31 -4.26 -3.97
N GLY A 58 -10.30 -4.06 -3.12
CA GLY A 58 -10.38 -4.76 -1.85
C GLY A 58 -11.75 -4.74 -1.21
N PHE A 59 -11.87 -5.56 -0.17
CA PHE A 59 -13.04 -5.65 0.70
C PHE A 59 -12.60 -5.53 2.15
N ASP A 60 -13.34 -4.76 2.92
CA ASP A 60 -13.07 -4.50 4.32
C ASP A 60 -14.30 -4.78 5.17
N TYR A 61 -14.04 -5.37 6.33
CA TYR A 61 -14.97 -5.51 7.44
C TYR A 61 -14.44 -4.72 8.64
N ALA A 62 -15.29 -3.90 9.24
CA ALA A 62 -15.01 -3.20 10.49
C ALA A 62 -16.11 -3.43 11.52
N HIS A 63 -15.72 -3.59 12.78
CA HIS A 63 -16.63 -3.68 13.91
C HIS A 63 -16.48 -2.45 14.81
N SER A 64 -17.58 -2.00 15.43
CA SER A 64 -17.59 -0.84 16.35
C SER A 64 -16.64 -0.99 17.55
N SER A 65 -16.26 -2.23 17.88
CA SER A 65 -15.21 -2.48 18.87
C SER A 65 -13.84 -1.93 18.47
N GLY A 66 -13.57 -1.67 17.19
CA GLY A 66 -12.24 -1.32 16.66
C GLY A 66 -11.57 -2.47 15.88
N PHE A 67 -12.04 -3.71 16.03
CA PHE A 67 -11.58 -4.84 15.23
C PHE A 67 -11.92 -4.67 13.74
N TYR A 68 -10.99 -5.01 12.86
CA TYR A 68 -11.20 -5.06 11.42
C TYR A 68 -10.45 -6.22 10.76
N LEU A 69 -10.95 -6.62 9.59
CA LEU A 69 -10.34 -7.61 8.70
C LEU A 69 -10.58 -7.15 7.26
N GLY A 70 -9.62 -7.36 6.38
CA GLY A 70 -9.80 -7.03 4.97
C GLY A 70 -8.88 -7.82 4.06
N THR A 71 -9.15 -7.67 2.77
CA THR A 71 -8.34 -8.19 1.69
C THR A 71 -8.18 -7.15 0.61
N TRP A 72 -7.03 -7.19 -0.05
CA TRP A 72 -6.73 -6.34 -1.18
C TRP A 72 -6.00 -7.14 -2.25
N GLY A 73 -6.11 -6.76 -3.53
CA GLY A 73 -5.30 -7.35 -4.58
C GLY A 73 -5.03 -6.41 -5.74
N SER A 74 -3.98 -6.75 -6.49
CA SER A 74 -3.56 -6.06 -7.71
C SER A 74 -2.84 -7.01 -8.64
N ASN A 75 -2.81 -6.68 -9.93
CA ASN A 75 -1.80 -7.26 -10.82
C ASN A 75 -0.40 -6.70 -10.48
N VAL A 76 0.62 -7.53 -10.68
CA VAL A 76 2.05 -7.22 -10.53
C VAL A 76 2.86 -7.93 -11.61
N GLY A 77 4.04 -7.42 -11.96
CA GLY A 77 4.97 -8.01 -12.95
C GLY A 77 6.30 -8.48 -12.36
N TRP A 78 6.68 -7.96 -11.18
CA TRP A 78 8.02 -8.14 -10.63
C TRP A 78 8.41 -9.60 -10.31
N LEU A 79 7.47 -10.52 -10.12
CA LEU A 79 7.78 -11.93 -9.89
C LEU A 79 8.51 -12.55 -11.08
N THR A 80 7.95 -12.41 -12.28
CA THR A 80 8.52 -12.97 -13.50
C THR A 80 9.64 -12.08 -14.05
N GLU A 81 9.51 -10.77 -13.92
CA GLU A 81 10.40 -9.81 -14.58
C GLU A 81 11.66 -9.46 -13.76
N PHE A 82 11.57 -9.51 -12.42
CA PHE A 82 12.68 -9.18 -11.52
C PHE A 82 13.21 -10.42 -10.79
N GLN A 83 12.33 -11.24 -10.21
CA GLN A 83 12.75 -12.40 -9.40
C GLN A 83 13.07 -13.66 -10.21
N GLY A 84 12.70 -13.73 -11.49
CA GLY A 84 12.92 -14.93 -12.31
C GLY A 84 12.01 -16.11 -11.98
N TYR A 85 10.81 -15.84 -11.44
CA TYR A 85 9.75 -16.86 -11.35
C TYR A 85 9.26 -17.24 -12.75
N ASP A 86 8.75 -18.47 -12.91
CA ASP A 86 8.13 -18.93 -14.18
C ASP A 86 6.73 -18.35 -14.38
N SER A 87 6.03 -18.10 -13.27
CA SER A 87 4.69 -17.53 -13.27
C SER A 87 4.44 -16.73 -12.00
N GLY A 88 3.52 -15.77 -12.10
CA GLY A 88 3.08 -14.93 -11.01
C GLY A 88 2.77 -13.53 -11.52
N SER A 89 1.52 -13.13 -11.42
CA SER A 89 1.05 -11.84 -11.95
C SER A 89 0.10 -11.11 -11.00
N MET A 90 0.03 -11.57 -9.74
CA MET A 90 -0.93 -11.09 -8.77
C MET A 90 -0.32 -10.97 -7.37
N GLU A 91 -0.71 -9.90 -6.70
CA GLU A 91 -0.59 -9.72 -5.26
C GLU A 91 -1.98 -9.89 -4.64
N LEU A 92 -2.07 -10.67 -3.56
CA LEU A 92 -3.25 -10.80 -2.72
C LEU A 92 -2.84 -10.60 -1.27
N ASP A 93 -3.45 -9.62 -0.64
CA ASP A 93 -3.20 -9.26 0.73
C ASP A 93 -4.36 -9.69 1.62
N LEU A 94 -4.01 -10.18 2.81
CA LEU A 94 -4.93 -10.42 3.90
C LEU A 94 -4.42 -9.68 5.13
N TYR A 95 -5.26 -8.84 5.71
CA TYR A 95 -4.88 -8.04 6.87
C TYR A 95 -6.01 -7.96 7.88
N GLY A 96 -5.63 -7.66 9.11
CA GLY A 96 -6.56 -7.40 10.18
C GLY A 96 -5.85 -6.78 11.38
N GLY A 97 -6.63 -6.24 12.28
CA GLY A 97 -6.08 -5.55 13.43
C GLY A 97 -7.15 -4.91 14.30
N TYR A 98 -6.68 -4.00 15.14
CA TYR A 98 -7.51 -3.25 16.06
C TYR A 98 -7.13 -1.78 16.01
N ARG A 99 -8.12 -0.93 15.76
CA ARG A 99 -7.97 0.51 15.63
C ARG A 99 -8.87 1.24 16.62
N HIS A 100 -8.32 2.18 17.37
CA HIS A 100 -9.08 3.04 18.28
C HIS A 100 -8.43 4.42 18.40
N HIS A 101 -9.05 5.29 19.19
CA HIS A 101 -8.55 6.60 19.59
C HIS A 101 -8.25 6.68 21.09
N ILE A 102 -7.21 7.44 21.43
CA ILE A 102 -6.95 7.94 22.78
C ILE A 102 -6.90 9.47 22.68
N GLY A 103 -7.99 10.12 23.07
CA GLY A 103 -8.17 11.56 22.85
C GLY A 103 -8.05 11.91 21.35
N PRO A 104 -7.18 12.84 20.96
CA PRO A 104 -7.03 13.27 19.56
C PRO A 104 -6.14 12.35 18.71
N VAL A 105 -5.51 11.34 19.32
CA VAL A 105 -4.58 10.43 18.65
C VAL A 105 -5.32 9.14 18.32
N SER A 106 -5.23 8.69 17.08
CA SER A 106 -5.62 7.34 16.69
C SER A 106 -4.43 6.39 16.82
N TYR A 107 -4.70 5.12 17.09
CA TYR A 107 -3.71 4.06 17.00
C TYR A 107 -4.28 2.86 16.24
N ASP A 108 -3.40 2.12 15.58
CA ASP A 108 -3.71 0.89 14.85
C ASP A 108 -2.63 -0.15 15.13
N VAL A 109 -3.02 -1.31 15.62
CA VAL A 109 -2.14 -2.47 15.78
C VAL A 109 -2.70 -3.57 14.90
N GLY A 110 -1.88 -4.05 13.96
CA GLY A 110 -2.36 -5.01 12.98
C GLY A 110 -1.28 -5.93 12.45
N ALA A 111 -1.72 -6.85 11.61
CA ALA A 111 -0.86 -7.70 10.83
C ALA A 111 -1.37 -7.78 9.40
N ILE A 112 -0.46 -8.06 8.47
CA ILE A 112 -0.74 -8.24 7.05
C ILE A 112 0.10 -9.38 6.49
N ARG A 113 -0.49 -10.16 5.60
CA ARG A 113 0.17 -11.15 4.77
C ARG A 113 0.04 -10.72 3.31
N TYR A 114 1.18 -10.40 2.70
CA TYR A 114 1.34 -10.23 1.27
C TYR A 114 1.58 -11.59 0.61
N MET A 115 0.64 -12.02 -0.22
CA MET A 115 0.71 -13.30 -0.92
C MET A 115 0.92 -13.04 -2.40
N TYR A 116 1.87 -13.76 -2.98
CA TYR A 116 2.16 -13.67 -4.40
C TYR A 116 2.04 -15.06 -5.03
N PRO A 117 0.82 -15.48 -5.43
CA PRO A 117 0.62 -16.74 -6.11
C PRO A 117 1.43 -16.80 -7.41
N GLY A 118 2.18 -17.89 -7.58
CA GLY A 118 3.11 -18.07 -8.69
C GLY A 118 4.02 -19.28 -8.45
N SER A 119 4.78 -19.67 -9.47
CA SER A 119 5.64 -20.86 -9.43
C SER A 119 7.09 -20.53 -9.80
N LYS A 120 8.03 -21.15 -9.08
CA LYS A 120 9.45 -21.18 -9.45
C LYS A 120 9.74 -22.40 -10.29
N ASN A 121 10.70 -22.29 -11.23
CA ASN A 121 11.20 -23.47 -11.93
C ASN A 121 12.11 -24.29 -11.02
N ASN A 122 11.62 -25.39 -10.46
CA ASN A 122 12.46 -26.23 -9.59
C ASN A 122 13.44 -27.12 -10.38
N THR A 123 13.39 -27.13 -11.72
CA THR A 123 14.34 -27.87 -12.57
C THR A 123 15.57 -27.05 -12.97
N ASN A 124 15.50 -25.72 -12.87
CA ASN A 124 16.65 -24.85 -13.01
C ASN A 124 17.29 -24.64 -11.61
N PRO A 125 18.52 -25.13 -11.36
CA PRO A 125 19.18 -24.97 -10.05
C PRO A 125 19.25 -23.50 -9.59
N ALA A 126 19.39 -22.55 -10.51
CA ALA A 126 19.42 -21.12 -10.19
C ALA A 126 18.09 -20.62 -9.56
N ASN A 127 16.97 -21.24 -9.90
CA ASN A 127 15.64 -20.84 -9.42
C ASN A 127 15.29 -21.46 -8.06
N THR A 128 16.00 -22.52 -7.65
CA THR A 128 15.80 -23.18 -6.35
C THR A 128 16.31 -22.35 -5.17
N THR A 129 17.22 -21.41 -5.42
CA THR A 129 17.79 -20.51 -4.42
C THR A 129 17.11 -19.16 -4.37
N LEU A 130 16.14 -18.89 -5.24
CA LEU A 130 15.42 -17.61 -5.24
C LEU A 130 14.72 -17.42 -3.89
N PRO A 131 14.78 -16.22 -3.29
CA PRO A 131 14.03 -15.90 -2.08
C PRO A 131 12.52 -16.01 -2.29
N GLY A 132 11.77 -16.14 -1.19
CA GLY A 132 10.31 -16.16 -1.25
C GLY A 132 9.74 -14.75 -1.45
N ALA A 133 8.73 -14.62 -2.32
CA ALA A 133 8.01 -13.35 -2.49
C ALA A 133 7.05 -13.02 -1.32
N TRP A 134 6.55 -14.05 -0.62
CA TRP A 134 5.47 -13.87 0.37
C TRP A 134 5.98 -13.26 1.67
N THR A 135 5.31 -12.20 2.13
CA THR A 135 5.75 -11.42 3.28
C THR A 135 4.66 -11.34 4.33
N SER A 136 5.00 -11.57 5.59
CA SER A 136 4.14 -11.25 6.74
C SER A 136 4.75 -10.08 7.48
N GLU A 137 3.93 -9.10 7.85
CA GLU A 137 4.32 -8.00 8.72
C GLU A 137 3.35 -7.89 9.90
N ALA A 138 3.88 -7.55 11.08
CA ALA A 138 3.09 -6.93 12.14
C ALA A 138 3.40 -5.43 12.15
N TYR A 139 2.45 -4.59 12.55
CA TYR A 139 2.65 -3.15 12.55
C TYR A 139 1.94 -2.43 13.69
N LEU A 140 2.47 -1.26 14.01
CA LEU A 140 1.87 -0.24 14.86
C LEU A 140 1.83 1.07 14.08
N ALA A 141 0.69 1.75 14.09
CA ALA A 141 0.55 3.08 13.55
C ALA A 141 -0.11 4.01 14.56
N ALA A 142 0.21 5.30 14.48
CA ALA A 142 -0.43 6.36 15.21
C ALA A 142 -0.78 7.51 14.26
N GLY A 143 -1.96 8.10 14.42
CA GLY A 143 -2.42 9.24 13.63
C GLY A 143 -2.78 10.43 14.50
N TRP A 144 -2.50 11.63 14.00
CA TRP A 144 -2.90 12.88 14.62
C TRP A 144 -3.26 13.92 13.56
N LYS A 145 -4.53 14.33 13.55
CA LYS A 145 -5.09 15.20 12.51
C LYS A 145 -4.85 14.59 11.12
N TRP A 146 -4.04 15.26 10.30
CA TRP A 146 -3.70 14.87 8.94
C TRP A 146 -2.36 14.12 8.86
N PHE A 147 -1.69 13.87 9.99
CA PHE A 147 -0.44 13.11 10.04
C PHE A 147 -0.63 11.67 10.47
N THR A 148 0.20 10.78 9.95
CA THR A 148 0.33 9.39 10.38
C THR A 148 1.80 9.02 10.50
N ALA A 149 2.13 8.22 11.49
CA ALA A 149 3.38 7.48 11.59
C ALA A 149 3.08 5.99 11.69
N ARG A 150 3.82 5.14 10.97
CA ARG A 150 3.67 3.68 11.03
C ARG A 150 5.04 3.00 11.08
N TYR A 151 5.11 1.94 11.87
CA TYR A 151 6.23 1.01 11.92
C TYR A 151 5.72 -0.38 11.55
N SER A 152 6.25 -0.94 10.47
CA SER A 152 6.01 -2.32 10.03
C SER A 152 7.24 -3.17 10.29
N TYR A 153 7.06 -4.36 10.86
CA TYR A 153 8.11 -5.32 11.18
C TYR A 153 7.84 -6.64 10.47
N ALA A 154 8.80 -7.09 9.66
CA ALA A 154 8.68 -8.32 8.89
C ALA A 154 8.89 -9.57 9.75
N LEU A 155 7.95 -10.50 9.66
CA LEU A 155 7.94 -11.79 10.36
C LEU A 155 8.40 -12.95 9.46
N SER A 156 8.30 -12.77 8.14
CA SER A 156 8.72 -13.78 7.15
C SER A 156 10.24 -13.86 7.02
N ASP A 157 10.74 -15.05 6.67
CA ASP A 157 12.16 -15.26 6.39
C ASP A 157 12.63 -14.66 5.06
N SER A 158 11.71 -14.42 4.13
CA SER A 158 11.91 -13.61 2.94
C SER A 158 10.93 -12.44 2.93
N VAL A 159 11.37 -11.29 2.45
CA VAL A 159 10.63 -10.02 2.50
C VAL A 159 10.62 -9.42 1.10
N PHE A 160 9.49 -9.48 0.42
CA PHE A 160 9.28 -8.99 -0.96
C PHE A 160 10.34 -9.52 -1.94
N GLY A 161 10.67 -10.81 -1.80
CA GLY A 161 11.72 -11.44 -2.62
C GLY A 161 13.15 -10.98 -2.27
N VAL A 162 13.36 -10.47 -1.07
CA VAL A 162 14.70 -10.27 -0.48
C VAL A 162 14.90 -11.30 0.64
N GLY A 163 16.05 -11.96 0.68
CA GLY A 163 16.36 -13.01 1.66
C GLY A 163 17.20 -14.14 1.06
N PRO A 164 17.30 -15.31 1.73
CA PRO A 164 16.63 -15.70 3.00
C PRO A 164 17.19 -14.98 4.24
N ASN A 165 16.66 -15.30 5.43
CA ASN A 165 17.01 -14.70 6.73
C ASN A 165 16.75 -13.18 6.85
N ALA A 166 15.70 -12.69 6.19
CA ALA A 166 15.29 -11.29 6.21
C ALA A 166 14.25 -10.97 7.31
N ASN A 167 13.88 -11.93 8.17
CA ASN A 167 12.98 -11.68 9.30
C ASN A 167 13.56 -10.60 10.23
N GLY A 168 12.73 -9.65 10.64
CA GLY A 168 13.15 -8.44 11.36
C GLY A 168 13.67 -7.30 10.50
N SER A 169 13.53 -7.40 9.17
CA SER A 169 13.44 -6.21 8.32
C SER A 169 12.28 -5.33 8.77
N TYR A 170 12.38 -4.02 8.56
CA TYR A 170 11.33 -3.10 8.97
C TYR A 170 11.17 -1.95 7.99
N TYR A 171 9.99 -1.33 8.02
CA TYR A 171 9.68 -0.12 7.30
C TYR A 171 9.07 0.92 8.23
N VAL A 172 9.60 2.13 8.18
CA VAL A 172 9.01 3.29 8.86
C VAL A 172 8.35 4.16 7.80
N ASP A 173 7.11 4.58 8.06
CA ASP A 173 6.35 5.53 7.25
C ASP A 173 6.00 6.76 8.08
N LEU A 174 6.21 7.93 7.49
CA LEU A 174 5.68 9.21 7.97
C LEU A 174 4.91 9.86 6.82
N SER A 175 3.63 10.13 7.03
CA SER A 175 2.75 10.63 5.98
C SER A 175 1.83 11.74 6.47
N GLY A 176 1.43 12.60 5.53
CA GLY A 176 0.53 13.71 5.72
C GLY A 176 -0.50 13.78 4.59
N SER A 177 -1.78 13.90 4.93
CA SER A 177 -2.89 14.06 3.97
C SER A 177 -3.73 15.26 4.37
N LEU A 178 -3.46 16.41 3.75
CA LEU A 178 -4.06 17.71 4.08
C LEU A 178 -5.23 18.03 3.14
N PRO A 179 -6.49 18.02 3.63
CA PRO A 179 -7.63 18.52 2.87
C PRO A 179 -7.51 20.04 2.65
N VAL A 180 -7.76 20.50 1.43
CA VAL A 180 -7.70 21.92 1.06
C VAL A 180 -9.09 22.53 1.18
N GLY A 181 -9.43 22.96 2.40
CA GLY A 181 -10.74 23.53 2.70
C GLY A 181 -11.87 22.61 2.28
N GLU A 182 -12.93 23.16 1.67
CA GLU A 182 -14.08 22.39 1.19
C GLU A 182 -14.02 22.07 -0.32
N THR A 183 -12.86 22.28 -0.96
CA THR A 183 -12.72 22.18 -2.42
C THR A 183 -12.85 20.76 -2.97
N GLY A 184 -12.67 19.73 -2.13
CA GLY A 184 -12.53 18.34 -2.55
C GLY A 184 -11.11 17.94 -2.90
N LEU A 185 -10.17 18.89 -2.95
CA LEU A 185 -8.74 18.61 -3.14
C LEU A 185 -8.10 18.20 -1.81
N THR A 186 -7.31 17.14 -1.85
CA THR A 186 -6.43 16.71 -0.75
C THR A 186 -4.99 16.65 -1.27
N LEU A 187 -4.07 17.27 -0.54
CA LEU A 187 -2.63 17.22 -0.83
C LEU A 187 -1.97 16.20 0.09
N GLY A 188 -1.16 15.32 -0.48
CA GLY A 188 -0.45 14.27 0.23
C GLY A 188 1.05 14.46 0.17
N ALA A 189 1.73 14.11 1.25
CA ALA A 189 3.17 13.94 1.31
C ALA A 189 3.50 12.69 2.13
N HIS A 190 4.59 12.02 1.78
CA HIS A 190 5.06 10.82 2.45
C HIS A 190 6.59 10.79 2.39
N TRP A 191 7.18 10.26 3.45
CA TRP A 191 8.55 9.77 3.49
C TRP A 191 8.59 8.42 4.21
N GLY A 192 9.39 7.50 3.70
CA GLY A 192 9.59 6.19 4.30
C GLY A 192 11.03 5.71 4.19
N THR A 193 11.38 4.78 5.07
CA THR A 193 12.69 4.11 5.06
C THR A 193 12.52 2.62 5.27
N PHE A 194 13.09 1.84 4.36
CA PHE A 194 13.07 0.38 4.37
C PHE A 194 14.45 -0.16 4.71
N HIS A 195 14.53 -0.86 5.83
CA HIS A 195 15.71 -1.61 6.24
C HIS A 195 15.48 -3.12 6.08
N PHE A 196 16.24 -3.73 5.17
CA PHE A 196 16.30 -5.17 4.96
C PHE A 196 17.41 -5.78 5.80
N ARG A 197 17.03 -6.69 6.71
CA ARG A 197 17.99 -7.41 7.54
C ARG A 197 18.85 -8.32 6.65
N ASN A 198 20.16 -8.34 6.93
CA ASN A 198 21.18 -9.15 6.25
C ASN A 198 21.38 -8.84 4.74
N VAL A 199 20.67 -7.85 4.18
CA VAL A 199 20.78 -7.47 2.76
C VAL A 199 20.80 -5.95 2.64
N SER A 200 21.84 -5.29 3.14
CA SER A 200 21.90 -3.82 3.19
C SER A 200 21.86 -3.13 1.83
N ALA A 201 22.25 -3.82 0.74
CA ALA A 201 22.13 -3.31 -0.62
C ALA A 201 20.66 -3.11 -1.07
N ALA A 202 19.71 -3.77 -0.40
CA ALA A 202 18.29 -3.59 -0.64
C ALA A 202 17.70 -2.39 0.14
N ASN A 203 18.43 -1.79 1.07
CA ASN A 203 17.92 -0.67 1.88
C ASN A 203 17.71 0.56 1.01
N TYR A 204 16.66 1.32 1.32
CA TYR A 204 16.39 2.60 0.68
C TYR A 204 15.44 3.46 1.50
N ASP A 205 15.39 4.74 1.14
CA ASP A 205 14.37 5.69 1.51
C ASP A 205 13.53 6.03 0.28
N ASP A 206 12.24 6.24 0.49
CA ASP A 206 11.31 6.68 -0.54
C ASP A 206 10.52 7.92 -0.09
N TRP A 207 10.07 8.69 -1.07
CA TRP A 207 9.22 9.84 -0.81
C TRP A 207 8.20 10.03 -1.92
N LYS A 208 7.11 10.70 -1.57
CA LYS A 208 6.03 10.95 -2.50
C LYS A 208 5.29 12.24 -2.17
N ILE A 209 4.87 12.93 -3.22
CA ILE A 209 3.89 14.01 -3.15
C ILE A 209 2.69 13.65 -4.02
N SER A 210 1.49 14.01 -3.60
CA SER A 210 0.27 13.66 -4.32
C SER A 210 -0.82 14.72 -4.21
N ALA A 211 -1.72 14.70 -5.17
CA ALA A 211 -2.99 15.42 -5.14
C ALA A 211 -4.11 14.44 -5.49
N ALA A 212 -5.19 14.48 -4.71
CA ALA A 212 -6.40 13.70 -4.95
C ALA A 212 -7.62 14.62 -4.95
N TYR A 213 -8.56 14.38 -5.86
CA TYR A 213 -9.78 15.16 -6.00
C TYR A 213 -11.01 14.27 -5.87
N ASP A 214 -11.88 14.63 -4.92
CA ASP A 214 -13.20 14.03 -4.73
C ASP A 214 -14.16 14.49 -5.83
N MET A 215 -14.48 13.59 -6.74
CA MET A 215 -15.37 13.85 -7.86
C MET A 215 -16.82 14.07 -7.44
N GLY A 216 -17.20 13.70 -6.21
CA GLY A 216 -18.53 13.99 -5.65
C GLY A 216 -18.81 15.49 -5.57
N LYS A 217 -17.76 16.33 -5.52
CA LYS A 217 -17.89 17.79 -5.62
C LYS A 217 -18.45 18.28 -6.95
N LEU A 218 -18.37 17.48 -8.01
CA LEU A 218 -18.93 17.82 -9.33
C LEU A 218 -20.36 17.31 -9.53
N GLY A 219 -20.89 16.50 -8.59
CA GLY A 219 -22.25 16.00 -8.60
C GLY A 219 -22.35 14.49 -8.40
N LYS A 220 -23.58 13.99 -8.34
CA LYS A 220 -23.91 12.61 -7.92
C LYS A 220 -23.23 11.49 -8.70
N LEU A 221 -22.88 11.73 -9.97
CA LEU A 221 -22.18 10.73 -10.80
C LEU A 221 -20.73 10.52 -10.33
N GLY A 222 -20.14 11.50 -9.65
CA GLY A 222 -18.81 11.42 -9.07
C GLY A 222 -18.79 10.93 -7.62
N ASP A 223 -19.95 10.65 -7.01
CA ASP A 223 -20.02 10.21 -5.62
C ASP A 223 -19.21 8.91 -5.43
N GLY A 224 -18.29 8.96 -4.48
CA GLY A 224 -17.37 7.86 -4.17
C GLY A 224 -16.22 7.70 -5.16
N VAL A 225 -16.13 8.52 -6.21
CA VAL A 225 -15.05 8.50 -7.20
C VAL A 225 -13.95 9.48 -6.82
N THR A 226 -12.70 9.06 -6.89
CA THR A 226 -11.53 9.91 -6.66
C THR A 226 -10.60 9.88 -7.87
N LEU A 227 -10.12 11.04 -8.29
CA LEU A 227 -9.01 11.17 -9.24
C LEU A 227 -7.72 11.49 -8.48
N GLY A 228 -6.62 10.85 -8.84
CA GLY A 228 -5.33 11.03 -8.17
C GLY A 228 -4.20 11.29 -9.14
N VAL A 229 -3.23 12.07 -8.69
CA VAL A 229 -1.90 12.17 -9.29
C VAL A 229 -0.86 12.13 -8.17
N ALA A 230 0.22 11.41 -8.39
CA ALA A 230 1.34 11.36 -7.47
C ALA A 230 2.67 11.38 -8.22
N TYR A 231 3.68 11.95 -7.60
CA TYR A 231 5.08 11.74 -7.98
C TYR A 231 5.78 11.01 -6.84
N THR A 232 6.44 9.91 -7.15
CA THR A 232 7.16 9.07 -6.20
C THR A 232 8.59 8.88 -6.67
N ASP A 233 9.55 8.90 -5.74
CA ASP A 233 10.95 8.64 -6.03
C ASP A 233 11.65 8.01 -4.81
N THR A 234 12.81 7.40 -5.03
CA THR A 234 13.58 6.67 -4.02
C THR A 234 15.07 6.72 -4.29
N ASN A 235 15.88 6.56 -3.23
CA ASN A 235 17.34 6.40 -3.36
C ASN A 235 17.79 4.93 -3.50
N ALA A 236 16.87 4.03 -3.83
CA ALA A 236 17.15 2.61 -3.98
C ALA A 236 18.34 2.32 -4.91
N ASP A 237 19.18 1.37 -4.51
CA ASP A 237 20.37 1.01 -5.29
C ASP A 237 19.96 0.48 -6.68
N LYS A 238 20.48 1.13 -7.72
CA LYS A 238 20.15 0.75 -9.10
C LYS A 238 20.65 -0.64 -9.46
N GLY A 239 21.79 -1.07 -8.92
CA GLY A 239 22.32 -2.40 -9.20
C GLY A 239 21.40 -3.49 -8.63
N PHE A 240 20.87 -3.27 -7.44
CA PHE A 240 20.00 -4.21 -6.75
C PHE A 240 18.57 -4.20 -7.30
N TRP A 241 18.00 -3.02 -7.57
CA TRP A 241 16.57 -2.84 -7.91
C TRP A 241 16.28 -2.72 -9.40
N THR A 242 17.17 -3.24 -10.25
CA THR A 242 16.95 -3.34 -11.70
C THR A 242 16.46 -4.74 -12.08
N GLN A 243 15.36 -4.81 -12.81
CA GLN A 243 14.76 -6.02 -13.37
C GLN A 243 15.75 -6.81 -14.25
N GLY A 244 15.47 -8.09 -14.46
CA GLY A 244 16.27 -8.94 -15.36
C GLY A 244 16.27 -8.45 -16.83
N ASN A 245 15.28 -7.64 -17.22
CA ASN A 245 15.20 -6.99 -18.54
C ASN A 245 15.96 -5.64 -18.61
N GLY A 246 16.58 -5.18 -17.51
CA GLY A 246 17.32 -3.93 -17.43
C GLY A 246 16.52 -2.70 -16.96
N GLU A 247 15.25 -2.87 -16.58
CA GLU A 247 14.43 -1.76 -16.06
C GLU A 247 14.65 -1.48 -14.57
N TYR A 248 14.99 -0.24 -14.21
CA TYR A 248 15.14 0.17 -12.81
C TYR A 248 13.77 0.46 -12.16
N LEU A 249 13.36 -0.38 -11.19
CA LEU A 249 12.04 -0.32 -10.55
C LEU A 249 11.84 0.88 -9.62
N GLY A 250 12.92 1.42 -9.07
CA GLY A 250 12.92 2.62 -8.22
C GLY A 250 13.04 3.92 -9.00
N LYS A 251 12.78 3.91 -10.31
CA LYS A 251 12.84 5.11 -11.13
C LYS A 251 11.73 6.07 -10.73
N GLY A 252 12.10 7.30 -10.36
CA GLY A 252 11.15 8.36 -10.08
C GLY A 252 10.07 8.48 -11.17
N THR A 253 8.81 8.44 -10.76
CA THR A 253 7.67 8.28 -11.66
C THR A 253 6.46 9.11 -11.22
N THR A 254 5.75 9.65 -12.21
CA THR A 254 4.42 10.21 -12.03
C THR A 254 3.38 9.14 -12.28
N THR A 255 2.42 8.98 -11.38
CA THR A 255 1.29 8.09 -11.54
C THR A 255 -0.01 8.89 -11.54
N VAL A 256 -0.94 8.48 -12.38
CA VAL A 256 -2.34 8.93 -12.36
C VAL A 256 -3.24 7.76 -11.98
N SER A 257 -4.31 8.06 -11.26
CA SER A 257 -5.26 7.05 -10.80
C SER A 257 -6.71 7.53 -10.85
N ILE A 258 -7.61 6.56 -10.98
CA ILE A 258 -9.04 6.73 -10.72
C ILE A 258 -9.49 5.58 -9.82
N SER A 259 -10.24 5.88 -8.77
CA SER A 259 -10.80 4.87 -7.88
C SER A 259 -12.25 5.15 -7.54
N ARG A 260 -12.95 4.11 -7.08
CA ARG A 260 -14.29 4.19 -6.52
C ARG A 260 -14.39 3.38 -5.25
N ALA A 261 -15.04 3.96 -4.24
CA ALA A 261 -15.43 3.28 -3.01
C ALA A 261 -16.94 3.01 -2.97
N PHE A 262 -17.33 1.95 -2.26
CA PHE A 262 -18.70 1.46 -2.09
C PHE A 262 -19.00 1.18 -0.61
#